data_AF-A0AAP7DD98-F1
#
_entry.id   AF-A0AAP7DD98-F1
#
_cell.length_a   1.000
_cell.length_b   1.000
_cell.length_c   1.000
_cell.angle_alpha   90.00
_cell.angle_beta   90.00
_cell.angle_gamma   90.00
#
_symmetry.space_group_name_H-M   'P 1'
#
loop_
_entity.id
_entity.type
_entity.pdbx_description
1 polymer ?
#
loop_
_entity_poly.entity_id
_entity_poly.type
_entity_poly.pdbx_seq_one_letter_code
_entity_poly.pdbx_strand_id
1 'polypeptide(L)'
;MVNHHCRLQPFHHNFCSGIKRVKDLDTIQQTSPHPFSEGAENAEQSAYLLWRNVHQQQGFLFAKPMPYEQLTDWRNQYEHSS
;
A
#
# COMPACT_ATOMS: atom_id res chain seq x y z
N MET A 1 7.87 -18.93 25.50
CA MET A 1 7.38 -18.90 24.11
C MET A 1 6.09 -18.11 24.10
N VAL A 2 6.13 -16.86 23.64
CA VAL A 2 4.97 -15.94 23.72
C VAL A 2 4.20 -16.05 22.40
N ASN A 3 3.03 -16.69 22.45
CA ASN A 3 2.10 -16.77 21.32
C ASN A 3 1.34 -15.45 21.20
N HIS A 4 1.78 -14.57 20.29
CA HIS A 4 0.98 -13.41 19.90
C HIS A 4 -0.06 -13.81 18.85
N HIS A 5 -1.22 -14.27 19.33
CA HIS A 5 -2.44 -14.26 18.53
C HIS A 5 -2.90 -12.82 18.35
N CYS A 6 -2.39 -12.13 17.32
CA CYS A 6 -3.00 -10.90 16.83
C CYS A 6 -4.34 -11.24 16.18
N ARG A 7 -5.41 -11.14 16.97
CA ARG A 7 -6.80 -11.23 16.53
C ARG A 7 -7.13 -9.96 15.73
N LEU A 8 -6.88 -9.98 14.43
CA LEU A 8 -7.29 -8.92 13.51
C LEU A 8 -8.83 -8.88 13.48
N GLN A 9 -9.40 -7.82 14.02
CA GLN A 9 -10.84 -7.57 14.00
C GLN A 9 -11.31 -7.32 12.54
N PRO A 10 -12.57 -7.62 12.20
CA PRO A 10 -13.09 -7.37 10.86
C PRO A 10 -13.02 -5.86 10.54
N PHE A 11 -12.16 -5.50 9.58
CA PHE A 11 -12.04 -4.13 9.08
C PHE A 11 -13.40 -3.66 8.57
N HIS A 12 -13.96 -2.67 9.25
CA HIS A 12 -15.27 -2.11 8.95
C HIS A 12 -15.27 -1.48 7.55
N HIS A 13 -16.32 -1.80 6.78
CA HIS A 13 -16.45 -1.58 5.33
C HIS A 13 -16.41 -0.11 4.84
N ASN A 14 -16.27 0.88 5.73
CA ASN A 14 -16.44 2.31 5.41
C ASN A 14 -15.14 3.14 5.42
N PHE A 15 -13.96 2.52 5.44
CA PHE A 15 -12.71 3.22 5.78
C PHE A 15 -12.00 3.95 4.62
N CYS A 16 -12.39 3.75 3.37
CA CYS A 16 -11.70 4.35 2.21
C CYS A 16 -12.62 5.32 1.45
N SER A 17 -12.87 6.51 1.99
CA SER A 17 -13.56 7.59 1.28
C SER A 17 -12.72 8.26 0.18
N GLY A 18 -11.39 7.99 0.14
CA GLY A 18 -10.44 8.57 -0.82
C GLY A 18 -9.99 7.64 -1.95
N ILE A 19 -10.11 6.32 -1.79
CA ILE A 19 -9.81 5.37 -2.87
C ILE A 19 -11.04 5.34 -3.77
N LYS A 20 -10.97 6.01 -4.94
CA LYS A 20 -12.04 5.98 -5.94
C LYS A 20 -12.47 4.54 -6.14
N ARG A 21 -13.72 4.24 -5.72
CA ARG A 21 -14.42 2.95 -5.81
C ARG A 21 -13.73 2.02 -6.80
N VAL A 22 -12.83 1.20 -6.28
CA VAL A 22 -12.30 0.07 -7.03
C VAL A 22 -13.51 -0.81 -7.20
N LYS A 23 -14.11 -0.79 -8.40
CA LYS A 23 -15.15 -1.76 -8.76
C LYS A 23 -14.50 -3.12 -8.54
N ASP A 24 -14.93 -3.74 -7.45
CA ASP A 24 -14.58 -5.05 -6.93
C ASP A 24 -13.10 -5.41 -7.10
N LEU A 25 -12.29 -5.12 -6.08
CA LEU A 25 -10.87 -5.51 -5.99
C LEU A 25 -10.66 -7.01 -6.31
N ASP A 26 -11.68 -7.84 -6.07
CA ASP A 26 -11.75 -9.26 -6.43
C ASP A 26 -11.73 -9.50 -7.96
N THR A 27 -12.34 -8.61 -8.75
CA THR A 27 -12.32 -8.66 -10.22
C THR A 27 -10.94 -8.26 -10.77
N ILE A 28 -10.24 -7.34 -10.12
CA ILE A 28 -8.89 -6.91 -10.53
C ILE A 28 -7.86 -8.00 -10.23
N GLN A 29 -7.93 -8.66 -9.08
CA GLN A 29 -7.05 -9.79 -8.75
C GLN A 29 -7.21 -10.96 -9.73
N GLN A 30 -8.39 -11.14 -10.33
CA GLN A 30 -8.63 -12.19 -11.32
C GLN A 30 -8.14 -11.83 -12.73
N THR A 31 -7.93 -10.55 -13.04
CA THR A 31 -7.65 -10.09 -14.41
C THR A 31 -6.27 -9.45 -14.59
N SER A 32 -5.62 -9.03 -13.50
CA SER A 32 -4.27 -8.47 -13.52
C SER A 32 -3.32 -9.30 -12.67
N PRO A 33 -2.27 -9.91 -13.24
CA PRO A 33 -1.30 -10.70 -12.49
C PRO A 33 -0.44 -9.86 -11.54
N HIS A 34 -0.44 -8.53 -11.68
CA HIS A 34 0.34 -7.60 -10.86
C HIS A 34 -0.52 -6.40 -10.48
N PRO A 35 -1.37 -6.51 -9.44
CA PRO A 35 -2.18 -5.40 -8.99
C PRO A 35 -1.28 -4.28 -8.42
N PHE A 36 -1.57 -3.05 -8.83
CA PHE A 36 -0.90 -1.83 -8.41
C PHE A 36 -1.92 -0.88 -7.78
N SER A 37 -1.59 -0.27 -6.65
CA SER A 37 -2.45 0.72 -5.98
C SER A 37 -1.80 2.09 -5.90
N GLU A 38 -2.56 3.13 -6.21
CA GLU A 38 -2.18 4.53 -6.01
C GLU A 38 -2.82 5.10 -4.74
N GLY A 39 -2.21 6.15 -4.19
CA GLY A 39 -2.78 6.93 -3.09
C GLY A 39 -2.67 6.28 -1.70
N ALA A 40 -1.67 5.45 -1.43
CA ALA A 40 -1.39 5.02 -0.06
C ALA A 40 -0.87 6.20 0.79
N GLU A 41 -1.67 6.65 1.75
CA GLU A 41 -1.38 7.81 2.61
C GLU A 41 -0.91 7.41 4.01
N ASN A 42 -1.28 6.22 4.48
CA ASN A 42 -0.94 5.75 5.83
C ASN A 42 -0.69 4.23 5.91
N ALA A 43 -0.07 3.80 7.01
CA ALA A 43 0.31 2.41 7.23
C ALA A 43 -0.88 1.44 7.27
N GLU A 44 -2.05 1.88 7.74
CA GLU A 44 -3.26 1.06 7.79
C GLU A 44 -3.79 0.74 6.38
N GLN A 45 -3.83 1.75 5.50
CA GLN A 45 -4.18 1.56 4.09
C GLN A 45 -3.20 0.61 3.40
N SER A 46 -1.89 0.75 3.65
CA SER A 46 -0.88 -0.14 3.08
C SER A 46 -1.02 -1.57 3.57
N ALA A 47 -1.24 -1.76 4.88
CA ALA A 47 -1.47 -3.08 5.47
C ALA A 47 -2.71 -3.77 4.88
N TYR A 48 -3.79 -3.01 4.65
CA TYR A 48 -4.99 -3.51 3.99
C TYR A 48 -4.72 -3.98 2.55
N LEU A 49 -3.97 -3.18 1.78
CA LEU A 49 -3.58 -3.50 0.40
C LEU A 49 -2.69 -4.76 0.35
N LEU A 50 -1.73 -4.88 1.27
CA LEU A 50 -0.90 -6.09 1.41
C LEU A 50 -1.72 -7.32 1.75
N TRP A 51 -2.70 -7.20 2.66
CA TRP A 51 -3.63 -8.29 2.99
C TRP A 51 -4.47 -8.73 1.78
N ARG A 52 -4.77 -7.80 0.87
CA ARG A 52 -5.40 -8.06 -0.43
C ARG A 52 -4.38 -8.38 -1.53
N ASN A 53 -3.18 -8.85 -1.19
CA ASN A 53 -2.16 -9.29 -2.15
C ASN A 53 -1.74 -8.21 -3.18
N VAL A 54 -1.87 -6.94 -2.81
CA VAL A 54 -1.40 -5.78 -3.61
C VAL A 54 -0.05 -5.33 -3.07
N HIS A 55 1.01 -5.89 -3.66
CA HIS A 55 2.39 -5.65 -3.22
C HIS A 55 3.01 -4.37 -3.80
N GLN A 56 2.54 -3.91 -4.96
CA GLN A 56 3.01 -2.67 -5.57
C GLN A 56 2.08 -1.52 -5.19
N GLN A 57 2.63 -0.51 -4.53
CA GLN A 57 1.87 0.62 -4.00
C GLN A 57 2.64 1.92 -4.24
N GLN A 58 1.92 2.98 -4.55
CA GLN A 58 2.41 4.35 -4.61
C GLN A 58 1.55 5.22 -3.70
N GLY A 59 2.18 6.20 -3.04
CA GLY A 59 1.46 7.23 -2.31
C GLY A 59 2.36 7.99 -1.36
N PHE A 60 1.80 9.01 -0.71
CA PHE A 60 2.54 9.91 0.16
C PHE A 60 3.08 9.22 1.42
N LEU A 61 2.57 8.04 1.75
CA LEU A 61 3.16 7.16 2.76
C LEU A 61 4.63 6.84 2.45
N PHE A 62 4.96 6.64 1.17
CA PHE A 62 6.30 6.25 0.73
C PHE A 62 7.12 7.46 0.30
N ALA A 63 6.56 8.27 -0.60
CA ALA A 63 7.20 9.48 -1.09
C ALA A 63 6.17 10.42 -1.73
N LYS A 64 6.36 11.73 -1.54
CA LYS A 64 5.67 12.72 -2.38
C LYS A 64 6.31 12.73 -3.78
N PRO A 65 5.56 13.14 -4.82
CA PRO A 65 6.14 13.44 -6.12
C PRO A 65 7.35 14.35 -5.96
N MET A 66 8.47 13.96 -6.56
CA MET A 66 9.75 14.64 -6.40
C MET A 66 10.32 15.07 -7.75
N PRO A 67 11.04 16.19 -7.82
CA PRO A 67 11.86 16.56 -8.97
C PRO A 67 12.92 15.52 -9.28
N TYR A 68 13.36 15.46 -10.54
CA TYR A 68 14.35 14.49 -11.00
C TYR A 68 15.67 14.57 -10.22
N GLU A 69 16.08 15.79 -9.85
CA GLU A 69 17.31 16.04 -9.10
C GLU A 69 17.30 15.34 -7.74
N GLN A 70 16.13 15.26 -7.10
CA GLN A 70 15.96 14.64 -5.77
C GLN A 70 15.87 13.12 -5.83
N LEU A 71 15.63 12.54 -7.01
CA LEU A 71 15.48 11.10 -7.17
C LEU A 71 16.75 10.34 -6.81
N THR A 72 17.93 10.90 -7.15
CA THR A 72 19.22 10.26 -6.89
C THR A 72 19.48 10.17 -5.38
N ASP A 73 19.22 11.25 -4.65
CA ASP A 73 19.39 11.29 -3.20
C ASP A 73 18.43 10.34 -2.51
N TRP A 74 17.16 10.33 -2.94
CA TRP A 74 16.15 9.42 -2.42
C TRP A 74 16.53 7.95 -2.65
N ARG A 75 16.99 7.59 -3.86
CA ARG A 75 17.43 6.22 -4.18
C ARG A 75 18.61 5.79 -3.30
N ASN A 76 19.62 6.66 -3.15
CA ASN A 76 20.80 6.35 -2.35
C ASN A 76 20.45 6.14 -0.86
N GLN A 77 19.51 6.93 -0.33
CA GLN A 77 19.00 6.74 1.04
C GLN A 77 18.27 5.40 1.16
N TYR A 78 17.44 5.05 0.19
CA TYR A 78 16.68 3.81 0.18
C TYR A 78 17.59 2.57 0.12
N GLU A 79 18.63 2.57 -0.71
CA GLU A 79 19.58 1.45 -0.82
C GLU A 79 20.42 1.23 0.45
N HIS A 80 20.60 2.25 1.28
CA HIS A 80 21.42 2.18 2.51
C HIS A 80 20.62 2.05 3.81
N SER A 81 19.29 1.98 3.72
CA SER A 81 18.40 1.85 4.89
C SER A 81 17.89 0.41 5.12
N SER A 82 18.46 -0.58 4.41
CA SER A 82 18.12 -2.01 4.52
C SER A 82 19.04 -2.79 5.45
#